data_AF-A0A023X150-F1
#
_entry.id   AF-A0A023X150-F1
#
_cell.length_a   1.000
_cell.length_b   1.000
_cell.length_c   1.000
_cell.angle_alpha   90.00
_cell.angle_beta   90.00
_cell.angle_gamma   90.00
#
_symmetry.space_group_name_H-M   'P 1'
#
loop_
_entity.id
_entity.type
_entity.pdbx_description
1 polymer ?
#
loop_
_entity_poly.entity_id
_entity_poly.type
_entity_poly.pdbx_seq_one_letter_code
_entity_poly.pdbx_strand_id
1 'polypeptide(L)'
;MAPPEGLAARVAQAALLEGDFLLSSGKRSSFYVDKYLFSTEPKLLREIASAFGEALPQEVDLLAGVELGAVPLVVAVALGEGKPYVIARKGEKEYGTAKGIEGRFSPGQRVALLEDVVTTGTQAVAAAERLERAGLRVAGIFAVLDRREDRTQRRLGGFPFEALLTLEELRVEKGI
;
A
#
# COMPACT_ATOMS: atom_id res chain seq x y z
N MET A 1 10.67 7.48 -2.48
CA MET A 1 9.67 8.53 -2.75
C MET A 1 9.67 9.57 -1.63
N ALA A 2 9.55 10.86 -1.95
CA ALA A 2 9.50 11.93 -0.95
C ALA A 2 8.03 12.34 -0.72
N PRO A 3 7.52 12.30 0.52
CA PRO A 3 6.15 12.71 0.81
C PRO A 3 6.01 14.25 0.75
N PRO A 4 4.82 14.77 0.44
CA PRO A 4 4.50 16.19 0.61
C PRO A 4 4.79 16.68 2.03
N GLU A 5 5.16 17.95 2.15
CA GLU A 5 5.48 18.57 3.44
C GLU A 5 4.33 18.42 4.45
N GLY A 6 4.69 18.01 5.67
CA GLY A 6 3.75 17.79 6.77
C GLY A 6 2.78 16.62 6.58
N LEU A 7 2.92 15.80 5.52
CA LEU A 7 2.05 14.62 5.34
C LEU A 7 2.21 13.65 6.51
N ALA A 8 3.44 13.44 7.00
CA ALA A 8 3.71 12.60 8.17
C ALA A 8 2.91 13.06 9.40
N ALA A 9 2.90 14.36 9.69
CA ALA A 9 2.15 14.95 10.80
C ALA A 9 0.65 14.71 10.69
N ARG A 10 0.08 14.93 9.50
CA ARG A 10 -1.35 14.73 9.26
C ARG A 10 -1.76 13.25 9.37
N VAL A 11 -0.94 12.34 8.83
CA VAL A 11 -1.17 10.90 8.97
C VAL A 11 -1.01 10.46 10.43
N ALA A 12 -0.02 10.96 11.16
CA ALA A 12 0.16 10.66 12.59
C ALA A 12 -1.03 11.15 13.42
N GLN A 13 -1.54 12.34 13.15
CA GLN A 13 -2.72 12.89 13.82
C GLN A 13 -3.97 12.04 13.55
N ALA A 14 -4.19 11.64 12.29
CA ALA A 14 -5.38 10.91 11.89
C ALA A 14 -5.37 9.43 12.30
N ALA A 15 -4.21 8.75 12.20
CA ALA A 15 -4.16 7.29 12.17
C ALA A 15 -3.25 6.63 13.21
N LEU A 16 -2.33 7.35 13.86
CA LEU A 16 -1.50 6.79 14.93
C LEU A 16 -2.23 6.98 16.27
N LEU A 17 -2.83 5.93 16.81
CA LEU A 17 -3.58 5.96 18.07
C LEU A 17 -2.66 5.67 19.25
N GLU A 18 -2.87 6.35 20.39
CA GLU A 18 -2.17 6.10 21.65
C GLU A 18 -3.14 5.43 22.64
N GLY A 19 -2.64 4.47 23.42
CA GLY A 19 -3.44 3.65 24.32
C GLY A 19 -2.80 2.30 24.59
N ASP A 20 -3.50 1.37 25.22
CA ASP A 20 -3.00 0.00 25.44
C ASP A 20 -3.64 -0.96 24.43
N PHE A 21 -2.86 -1.42 23.46
CA PHE A 21 -3.32 -2.26 22.37
C PHE A 21 -2.71 -3.66 22.43
N LEU A 22 -3.55 -4.68 22.29
CA LEU A 22 -3.10 -6.06 22.06
C LEU A 22 -2.92 -6.28 20.55
N LEU A 23 -1.67 -6.46 20.11
CA LEU A 23 -1.36 -6.72 18.70
C LEU A 23 -1.67 -8.17 18.32
N SER A 24 -1.82 -8.44 17.02
CA SER A 24 -2.00 -9.80 16.49
C SER A 24 -0.84 -10.75 16.81
N SER A 25 0.33 -10.22 17.19
CA SER A 25 1.48 -10.97 17.69
C SER A 25 1.34 -11.39 19.17
N GLY A 26 0.28 -10.98 19.85
CA GLY A 26 0.09 -11.16 21.29
C GLY A 26 0.86 -10.17 22.18
N LYS A 27 1.68 -9.30 21.59
CA LYS A 27 2.41 -8.25 22.33
C LYS A 27 1.49 -7.06 22.63
N ARG A 28 1.67 -6.44 23.81
CA ARG A 28 1.09 -5.13 24.13
C ARG A 28 1.88 -4.01 23.49
N SER A 29 1.20 -2.96 23.05
CA SER A 29 1.81 -1.74 22.50
C SER A 29 1.10 -0.51 23.03
N SER A 30 1.87 0.55 23.29
CA SER A 30 1.34 1.87 23.68
C SER A 30 0.73 2.64 22.50
N PHE A 31 0.83 2.10 21.29
CA PHE A 31 0.31 2.74 20.09
C PHE A 31 -0.20 1.73 19.05
N TYR A 32 -1.07 2.18 18.16
CA TYR A 32 -1.59 1.39 17.06
C TYR A 32 -1.82 2.28 15.83
N VAL A 33 -1.40 1.82 14.65
CA VAL A 33 -1.73 2.52 13.40
C VAL A 33 -2.99 1.92 12.81
N ASP A 34 -4.07 2.69 12.81
CA ASP A 34 -5.32 2.34 12.13
C ASP A 34 -5.33 2.93 10.72
N LYS A 35 -5.02 2.07 9.75
CA LYS A 35 -4.92 2.42 8.33
C LYS A 35 -6.22 2.87 7.69
N TYR A 36 -7.37 2.48 8.27
CA TYR A 36 -8.65 2.90 7.74
C TYR A 36 -8.92 4.38 8.00
N LEU A 37 -8.36 4.95 9.08
CA LEU A 37 -8.59 6.35 9.42
C LEU A 37 -8.03 7.31 8.36
N PHE A 38 -6.79 7.11 7.88
CA PHE A 38 -6.28 7.92 6.77
C PHE A 38 -6.94 7.56 5.42
N SER A 39 -7.33 6.29 5.23
CA SER A 39 -7.91 5.83 3.96
C SER A 39 -9.36 6.26 3.77
N THR A 40 -10.05 6.62 4.85
CA THR A 40 -11.45 7.07 4.82
C THR A 40 -11.61 8.57 5.07
N GLU A 41 -10.52 9.27 5.34
CA GLU A 41 -10.49 10.74 5.39
C GLU A 41 -10.26 11.31 3.98
N PRO A 42 -11.26 11.91 3.31
CA PRO A 42 -11.16 12.20 1.88
C PRO A 42 -10.08 13.21 1.51
N LYS A 43 -9.78 14.17 2.40
CA LYS A 43 -8.72 15.15 2.17
C LYS A 43 -7.35 14.47 2.22
N LEU A 44 -7.10 13.70 3.27
CA LEU A 44 -5.84 13.00 3.47
C LEU A 44 -5.62 11.92 2.41
N LEU A 45 -6.65 11.15 2.06
CA LEU A 45 -6.59 10.17 0.97
C LEU A 45 -6.21 10.82 -0.37
N ARG A 46 -6.75 12.02 -0.67
CA ARG A 46 -6.40 12.76 -1.89
C ARG A 46 -4.93 13.20 -1.89
N GLU A 47 -4.43 13.71 -0.76
CA GLU A 47 -3.02 14.10 -0.64
C GLU A 47 -2.08 12.92 -0.81
N ILE A 48 -2.41 11.78 -0.18
CA ILE A 48 -1.66 10.53 -0.34
C ILE A 48 -1.71 10.09 -1.81
N ALA A 49 -2.88 10.08 -2.44
CA ALA A 49 -3.03 9.65 -3.82
C ALA A 49 -2.21 10.52 -4.80
N SER A 50 -2.20 11.83 -4.60
CA SER A 50 -1.36 12.77 -5.36
C SER A 50 0.12 12.44 -5.22
N ALA A 51 0.58 12.16 -3.99
CA ALA A 51 1.97 11.80 -3.73
C ALA A 51 2.39 10.48 -4.41
N PHE A 52 1.47 9.52 -4.54
CA PHE A 52 1.71 8.33 -5.36
C PHE A 52 1.80 8.66 -6.85
N GLY A 53 0.90 9.48 -7.37
CA GLY A 53 0.93 9.92 -8.77
C GLY A 53 2.28 10.48 -9.20
N GLU A 54 2.86 11.33 -8.36
CA GLU A 54 4.18 11.94 -8.58
C GLU A 54 5.34 10.95 -8.45
N ALA A 55 5.21 9.94 -7.60
CA ALA A 55 6.29 9.04 -7.25
C ALA A 55 6.34 7.74 -8.08
N LEU A 56 5.24 7.36 -8.72
CA LEU A 56 5.18 6.14 -9.52
C LEU A 56 6.01 6.28 -10.80
N PRO A 57 6.68 5.20 -11.27
CA PRO A 57 7.37 5.22 -12.55
C PRO A 57 6.44 5.57 -13.71
N GLN A 58 6.91 6.39 -14.65
CA GLN A 58 6.08 6.88 -15.75
C GLN A 58 5.58 5.75 -16.65
N GLU A 59 6.33 4.66 -16.77
CA GLU A 59 5.99 3.52 -17.62
C GLU A 59 5.03 2.51 -16.96
N VAL A 60 4.38 2.88 -15.85
CA VAL A 60 3.31 2.06 -15.25
C VAL A 60 2.04 2.17 -16.09
N ASP A 61 1.57 1.05 -16.62
CA ASP A 61 0.34 0.95 -17.43
C ASP A 61 -0.91 0.67 -16.58
N LEU A 62 -0.72 0.03 -15.43
CA LEU A 62 -1.79 -0.53 -14.61
C LEU A 62 -1.49 -0.36 -13.12
N LEU A 63 -2.52 -0.08 -12.32
CA LEU A 63 -2.42 -0.09 -10.86
C LEU A 63 -3.03 -1.37 -10.29
N ALA A 64 -2.50 -1.84 -9.17
CA ALA A 64 -3.06 -2.95 -8.43
C ALA A 64 -3.05 -2.67 -6.92
N GLY A 65 -3.95 -3.28 -6.17
CA GLY A 65 -3.86 -3.30 -4.71
C GLY A 65 -4.61 -4.47 -4.11
N VAL A 66 -4.19 -4.86 -2.90
CA VAL A 66 -4.72 -6.03 -2.21
C VAL A 66 -6.02 -5.69 -1.50
N GLU A 67 -7.03 -6.54 -1.66
CA GLU A 67 -8.29 -6.41 -0.95
C GLU A 67 -8.11 -6.59 0.58
N LEU A 68 -8.86 -5.92 1.44
CA LEU A 68 -9.72 -4.77 1.18
C LEU A 68 -8.95 -3.44 1.30
N GLY A 69 -7.95 -3.39 2.19
CA GLY A 69 -7.38 -2.16 2.72
C GLY A 69 -6.75 -1.23 1.69
N ALA A 70 -6.08 -1.76 0.67
CA ALA A 70 -5.45 -0.94 -0.36
C ALA A 70 -6.44 -0.44 -1.44
N VAL A 71 -7.67 -0.94 -1.47
CA VAL A 71 -8.63 -0.62 -2.54
C VAL A 71 -9.00 0.87 -2.57
N PRO A 72 -9.33 1.56 -1.45
CA PRO A 72 -9.58 2.99 -1.47
C PRO A 72 -8.40 3.81 -2.02
N LEU A 73 -7.18 3.43 -1.65
CA LEU A 73 -5.94 4.05 -2.15
C LEU A 73 -5.80 3.88 -3.67
N VAL A 74 -5.90 2.65 -4.16
CA VAL A 74 -5.78 2.36 -5.60
C VAL A 74 -6.82 3.10 -6.41
N VAL A 75 -8.06 3.15 -5.93
CA VAL A 75 -9.14 3.88 -6.60
C VAL A 75 -8.81 5.37 -6.65
N ALA A 76 -8.35 5.95 -5.55
CA ALA A 76 -7.98 7.37 -5.51
C ALA A 76 -6.83 7.71 -6.46
N VAL A 77 -5.77 6.89 -6.49
CA VAL A 77 -4.63 7.07 -7.42
C VAL A 77 -5.07 6.87 -8.87
N ALA A 78 -5.86 5.84 -9.16
CA ALA A 78 -6.40 5.59 -10.50
C ALA A 78 -7.22 6.78 -11.03
N LEU A 79 -8.06 7.38 -10.19
CA LEU A 79 -8.86 8.55 -10.55
C LEU A 79 -8.00 9.80 -10.76
N GLY A 80 -6.95 9.99 -9.95
CA GLY A 80 -6.02 11.12 -10.11
C GLY A 80 -5.17 11.01 -11.37
N GLU A 81 -4.66 9.81 -11.65
CA GLU A 81 -3.72 9.54 -12.76
C GLU A 81 -4.42 9.17 -14.07
N GLY A 82 -5.74 8.96 -14.05
CA GLY A 82 -6.48 8.45 -15.21
C GLY A 82 -6.05 7.04 -15.64
N LYS A 83 -5.54 6.22 -14.71
CA LYS A 83 -4.99 4.88 -14.99
C LYS A 83 -5.99 3.77 -14.65
N PRO A 84 -6.08 2.70 -15.45
CA PRO A 84 -6.87 1.53 -15.08
C PRO A 84 -6.27 0.84 -13.85
N TYR A 85 -7.09 0.09 -13.13
CA TYR A 85 -6.63 -0.70 -11.99
C TYR A 85 -7.27 -2.08 -11.92
N VAL A 86 -6.62 -2.97 -11.18
CA VAL A 86 -7.10 -4.30 -10.79
C VAL A 86 -7.08 -4.45 -9.27
N ILE A 87 -7.89 -5.38 -8.76
CA ILE A 87 -7.92 -5.73 -7.33
C ILE A 87 -7.33 -7.12 -7.16
N ALA A 88 -6.23 -7.22 -6.41
CA ALA A 88 -5.62 -8.49 -6.04
C ALA A 88 -6.35 -9.06 -4.82
N ARG A 89 -6.87 -10.28 -4.95
CA ARG A 89 -7.62 -10.94 -3.88
C ARG A 89 -6.69 -11.56 -2.83
N LYS A 90 -7.15 -11.76 -1.59
CA LYS A 90 -6.34 -12.47 -0.58
C LYS A 90 -6.33 -13.99 -0.80
N GLY A 91 -7.35 -14.53 -1.44
CA GLY A 91 -7.47 -15.95 -1.77
C GLY A 91 -8.09 -16.17 -3.16
N GLU A 92 -7.94 -17.38 -3.67
CA GLU A 92 -8.64 -17.83 -4.87
C GLU A 92 -10.04 -18.33 -4.49
N LYS A 93 -11.03 -18.13 -5.36
CA LYS A 93 -12.35 -18.77 -5.20
C LYS A 93 -12.24 -20.21 -5.70
N GLU A 94 -12.86 -21.15 -4.99
CA GLU A 94 -13.00 -22.54 -5.44
C GLU A 94 -13.93 -22.71 -6.65
N TYR A 95 -14.78 -21.71 -6.95
CA TYR A 95 -15.75 -21.77 -8.06
C TYR A 95 -15.78 -20.45 -8.87
N GLY A 96 -15.80 -20.55 -10.20
CA GLY A 96 -15.71 -19.43 -11.15
C GLY A 96 -14.40 -19.44 -11.96
N THR A 97 -13.98 -18.31 -12.55
CA THR A 97 -12.75 -18.24 -13.37
C THR A 97 -11.45 -18.47 -12.58
N ALA A 98 -11.50 -18.81 -11.29
CA ALA A 98 -10.35 -19.01 -10.40
C ALA A 98 -9.33 -17.84 -10.41
N LYS A 99 -9.74 -16.64 -10.86
CA LYS A 99 -8.83 -15.50 -10.99
C LYS A 99 -8.69 -14.83 -9.65
N GLY A 100 -7.52 -14.92 -9.03
CA GLY A 100 -7.17 -14.15 -7.84
C GLY A 100 -6.93 -12.66 -8.10
N ILE A 101 -7.38 -12.13 -9.25
CA ILE A 101 -7.26 -10.74 -9.70
C ILE A 101 -8.59 -10.35 -10.37
N GLU A 102 -9.23 -9.30 -9.88
CA GLU A 102 -10.47 -8.72 -10.45
C GLU A 102 -10.11 -7.50 -11.31
N GLY A 103 -10.79 -7.33 -12.45
CA GLY A 103 -10.56 -6.24 -13.39
C GLY A 103 -10.03 -6.69 -14.75
N ARG A 104 -9.74 -5.73 -15.63
CA ARG A 104 -9.25 -5.99 -16.99
C ARG A 104 -7.77 -5.64 -17.07
N PHE A 105 -7.00 -6.55 -17.67
CA PHE A 105 -5.58 -6.36 -17.93
C PHE A 105 -5.16 -7.21 -19.14
N SER A 106 -3.97 -6.92 -19.67
CA SER A 106 -3.34 -7.65 -20.76
C SER A 106 -1.93 -8.09 -20.35
N PRO A 107 -1.49 -9.30 -20.76
CA PRO A 107 -0.11 -9.72 -20.50
C PRO A 107 0.91 -8.71 -21.02
N GLY A 108 2.00 -8.54 -20.28
CA GLY A 108 3.08 -7.62 -20.58
C GLY A 108 2.92 -6.23 -19.99
N GLN A 109 1.71 -5.82 -19.56
CA GLN A 109 1.51 -4.52 -18.90
C GLN A 109 2.36 -4.40 -17.64
N ARG A 110 2.97 -3.22 -17.46
CA ARG A 110 3.71 -2.87 -16.25
C ARG A 110 2.74 -2.43 -15.16
N VAL A 111 2.77 -3.12 -14.03
CA VAL A 111 1.84 -2.90 -12.92
C VAL A 111 2.56 -2.39 -11.67
N ALA A 112 2.03 -1.32 -11.06
CA ALA A 112 2.45 -0.89 -9.72
C ALA A 112 1.49 -1.47 -8.68
N LEU A 113 2.04 -2.20 -7.70
CA LEU A 113 1.26 -2.73 -6.58
C LEU A 113 1.27 -1.71 -5.44
N LEU A 114 0.11 -1.14 -5.12
CA LEU A 114 -0.07 -0.18 -4.03
C LEU A 114 -0.55 -0.90 -2.76
N GLU A 115 -0.01 -0.48 -1.63
CA GLU A 115 -0.36 -0.96 -0.29
C GLU A 115 -0.65 0.20 0.67
N ASP A 116 -1.53 -0.04 1.63
CA ASP A 116 -1.80 0.94 2.68
C ASP A 116 -0.67 0.91 3.73
N VAL A 117 -0.41 -0.23 4.34
CA VAL A 117 0.55 -0.40 5.41
C VAL A 117 1.26 -1.74 5.26
N VAL A 118 2.58 -1.70 5.18
CA VAL A 118 3.41 -2.90 5.11
C VAL A 118 4.05 -3.19 6.46
N THR A 119 3.79 -4.38 7.01
CA THR A 119 4.39 -4.88 8.27
C THR A 119 5.48 -5.90 8.03
N THR A 120 5.15 -7.06 7.44
CA THR A 120 6.13 -8.07 7.01
C THR A 120 6.33 -8.07 5.50
N GLY A 121 5.38 -7.52 4.74
CA GLY A 121 5.35 -7.56 3.28
C GLY A 121 4.86 -8.87 2.68
N THR A 122 4.56 -9.90 3.49
CA THR A 122 4.16 -11.22 3.00
C THR A 122 2.96 -11.19 2.05
N GLN A 123 1.93 -10.40 2.39
CA GLN A 123 0.73 -10.27 1.55
C GLN A 123 1.02 -9.53 0.24
N ALA A 124 1.81 -8.47 0.31
CA ALA A 124 2.21 -7.70 -0.86
C ALA A 124 3.06 -8.55 -1.83
N VAL A 125 4.00 -9.34 -1.31
CA VAL A 125 4.81 -10.27 -2.10
C VAL A 125 3.93 -11.33 -2.78
N ALA A 126 3.04 -11.99 -2.03
CA ALA A 126 2.15 -12.99 -2.61
C ALA A 126 1.23 -12.42 -3.71
N ALA A 127 0.78 -11.16 -3.55
CA ALA A 127 0.02 -10.46 -4.56
C ALA A 127 0.88 -10.12 -5.80
N ALA A 128 2.10 -9.61 -5.61
CA ALA A 128 3.03 -9.33 -6.69
C ALA A 128 3.36 -10.58 -7.52
N GLU A 129 3.65 -11.71 -6.86
CA GLU A 129 3.86 -12.99 -7.54
C GLU A 129 2.62 -13.45 -8.32
N ARG A 130 1.42 -13.20 -7.79
CA ARG A 130 0.18 -13.53 -8.50
C ARG A 130 0.01 -12.68 -9.76
N LEU A 131 0.35 -11.38 -9.69
CA LEU A 131 0.34 -10.49 -10.85
C LEU A 131 1.33 -10.97 -11.92
N GLU A 132 2.55 -11.36 -11.52
CA GLU A 132 3.55 -11.97 -12.42
C GLU A 132 3.04 -13.27 -13.07
N ARG A 133 2.44 -14.17 -12.27
CA ARG A 133 1.84 -15.42 -12.80
C ARG A 133 0.69 -15.16 -13.78
N ALA A 134 0.01 -14.02 -13.68
CA ALA A 134 -1.02 -13.60 -14.62
C ALA A 134 -0.45 -12.93 -15.88
N GLY A 135 0.88 -12.83 -16.00
CA GLY A 135 1.58 -12.27 -17.15
C GLY A 135 1.83 -10.77 -17.08
N LEU A 136 1.58 -10.12 -15.94
CA LEU A 136 1.93 -8.71 -15.72
C LEU A 136 3.39 -8.57 -15.32
N ARG A 137 3.98 -7.39 -15.54
CA ARG A 137 5.35 -7.06 -15.09
C ARG A 137 5.28 -6.13 -13.89
N VAL A 138 5.60 -6.61 -12.70
CA VAL A 138 5.52 -5.81 -11.47
C VAL A 138 6.66 -4.80 -11.44
N ALA A 139 6.31 -3.51 -11.55
CA ALA A 139 7.27 -2.41 -11.48
C ALA A 139 7.84 -2.22 -10.07
N GLY A 140 7.05 -2.55 -9.05
CA GLY A 140 7.42 -2.45 -7.64
C GLY A 140 6.20 -2.53 -6.73
N ILE A 141 6.48 -2.58 -5.43
CA ILE A 141 5.51 -2.48 -4.35
C ILE A 141 5.69 -1.11 -3.70
N PHE A 142 4.60 -0.35 -3.61
CA PHE A 142 4.60 1.02 -3.13
C PHE A 142 3.59 1.16 -1.98
N ALA A 143 4.05 1.57 -0.79
CA ALA A 143 3.20 1.64 0.39
C ALA A 143 2.99 3.07 0.90
N VAL A 144 1.86 3.35 1.55
CA VAL A 144 1.72 4.61 2.31
C VAL A 144 2.70 4.57 3.49
N LEU A 145 2.71 3.46 4.24
CA LEU A 145 3.49 3.34 5.47
C LEU A 145 4.32 2.05 5.54
N ASP A 146 5.63 2.20 5.79
CA ASP A 146 6.54 1.11 6.11
C ASP A 146 6.71 0.92 7.64
N ARG A 147 6.10 -0.15 8.16
CA ARG A 147 6.19 -0.58 9.57
C ARG A 147 7.19 -1.71 9.80
N ARG A 148 7.97 -2.11 8.79
CA ARG A 148 8.99 -3.17 8.95
C ARG A 148 10.03 -2.77 9.98
N GLU A 149 10.53 -3.75 10.72
CA GLU A 149 11.65 -3.55 11.67
C GLU A 149 12.96 -3.32 10.90
N ASP A 150 13.21 -4.12 9.86
CA ASP A 150 14.32 -3.94 8.93
C ASP A 150 13.88 -3.15 7.69
N ARG A 151 14.41 -1.93 7.56
CA ARG A 151 14.19 -1.03 6.42
C ARG A 151 15.44 -0.84 5.56
N THR A 152 16.53 -1.54 5.86
CA THR A 152 17.79 -1.45 5.09
C THR A 152 17.60 -2.01 3.69
N GLN A 153 16.72 -3.00 3.54
CA GLN A 153 16.35 -3.56 2.24
C GLN A 153 15.23 -2.75 1.58
N ARG A 154 15.55 -2.20 0.40
CA ARG A 154 14.60 -1.57 -0.53
C ARG A 154 13.90 -2.59 -1.43
N ARG A 155 13.73 -3.82 -0.95
CA ARG A 155 13.06 -4.90 -1.67
C ARG A 155 12.15 -5.70 -0.74
N LEU A 156 11.13 -6.31 -1.31
CA LEU A 156 10.24 -7.27 -0.66
C LEU A 156 10.07 -8.48 -1.57
N GLY A 157 10.47 -9.67 -1.12
CA GLY A 157 10.33 -10.89 -1.92
C GLY A 157 10.96 -10.80 -3.31
N GLY A 158 12.07 -10.06 -3.44
CA GLY A 158 12.72 -9.84 -4.73
C GLY A 158 12.13 -8.69 -5.57
N PHE A 159 11.02 -8.08 -5.18
CA PHE A 159 10.44 -6.90 -5.86
C PHE A 159 11.01 -5.59 -5.30
N PRO A 160 11.18 -4.52 -6.12
CA PRO A 160 11.47 -3.18 -5.62
C PRO A 160 10.41 -2.74 -4.60
N PHE A 161 10.82 -2.07 -3.53
CA PHE A 161 9.91 -1.57 -2.50
C PHE A 161 10.22 -0.12 -2.12
N GLU A 162 9.18 0.70 -2.10
CA GLU A 162 9.21 2.07 -1.61
C GLU A 162 7.98 2.36 -0.74
N ALA A 163 8.13 3.29 0.20
CA ALA A 163 7.02 3.81 0.99
C ALA A 163 7.09 5.32 1.11
N LEU A 164 5.92 5.98 1.18
CA LEU A 164 5.81 7.42 1.39
C LEU A 164 6.31 7.83 2.77
N LEU A 165 5.95 7.02 3.77
CA LEU A 165 6.19 7.30 5.18
C LEU A 165 6.72 6.06 5.87
N THR A 166 7.37 6.28 7.00
CA THR A 166 7.83 5.27 7.94
C THR A 166 7.14 5.44 9.28
N LEU A 167 7.07 4.35 10.05
CA LEU A 167 6.53 4.44 11.42
C LEU A 167 7.33 5.41 12.29
N GLU A 168 8.64 5.54 12.05
CA GLU A 168 9.52 6.44 12.81
C GLU A 168 9.15 7.91 12.59
N GLU A 169 8.89 8.31 11.34
CA GLU A 169 8.44 9.67 11.03
C GLU A 169 7.11 10.00 11.73
N LEU A 170 6.13 9.09 11.70
CA LEU A 170 4.85 9.30 12.39
C LEU A 170 5.03 9.43 13.90
N ARG A 171 5.95 8.66 14.47
CA ARG A 171 6.26 8.68 15.91
C ARG A 171 6.93 9.98 16.34
N VAL A 172 7.88 10.47 15.53
CA VAL A 172 8.53 11.77 15.74
C VAL A 172 7.50 12.88 15.74
N GLU A 173 6.59 12.90 14.76
CA GLU A 173 5.51 13.90 14.68
C GLU A 173 4.54 13.85 15.87
N LYS A 174 4.34 12.67 16.46
CA LYS A 174 3.46 12.48 17.61
C LYS A 174 4.17 12.64 18.96
N GLY A 175 5.50 12.68 18.97
CA GLY A 175 6.31 12.81 20.19
C GLY A 175 6.41 11.52 21.02
N ILE A 176 6.36 10.33 20.40
CA ILE A 176 6.36 9.02 21.09
C ILE A 176 7.41 8.02 20.61
#